data_AF-A0A2J6PJ27-F1
#
_entry.id   AF-A0A2J6PJ27-F1
#
_cell.length_a   1.000
_cell.length_b   1.000
_cell.length_c   1.000
_cell.angle_alpha   90.00
_cell.angle_beta   90.00
_cell.angle_gamma   90.00
#
_symmetry.space_group_name_H-M   'P 1'
#
loop_
_entity.id
_entity.type
_entity.pdbx_description
1 polymer ?
#
loop_
_entity_poly.entity_id
_entity_poly.type
_entity_poly.pdbx_seq_one_letter_code
_entity_poly.pdbx_strand_id
1 'polypeptide(L)' 'LLEKGAAVDTVDSSGGTPLYRASRNGHVEVVKLLLERGTAIDAVSSSGETPLHQASRDGHVEVVKLLLEKGA' A
#
# COMPACT_ATOMS: atom_id res chain seq x y z
N LEU A 1 -0.81 15.35 6.07
CA LEU A 1 -0.21 14.52 7.15
C LEU A 1 1.27 14.27 6.90
N LEU A 2 1.63 13.72 5.74
CA LEU A 2 3.03 13.42 5.37
C LEU A 2 3.95 14.64 5.42
N GLU A 3 3.49 15.81 4.98
CA GLU A 3 4.24 17.08 5.08
C GLU A 3 4.48 17.55 6.52
N LYS A 4 3.70 17.04 7.47
CA LYS A 4 3.85 17.32 8.90
C LYS A 4 4.64 16.22 9.63
N GLY A 5 5.34 15.35 8.89
CA GLY A 5 6.20 14.31 9.46
C GLY A 5 5.48 13.04 9.91
N ALA A 6 4.27 12.78 9.42
CA ALA A 6 3.63 11.49 9.66
C ALA A 6 4.47 10.36 9.02
N ALA A 7 4.74 9.31 9.79
CA ALA A 7 5.48 8.15 9.29
C ALA A 7 4.63 7.38 8.26
N VAL A 8 5.25 7.04 7.12
CA VAL A 8 4.58 6.43 5.96
C VAL A 8 4.27 4.94 6.13
N ASP A 9 5.01 4.26 7.01
CA ASP A 9 4.94 2.81 7.19
C ASP A 9 4.39 2.40 8.57
N THR A 10 3.67 3.30 9.26
CA THR A 10 3.02 2.95 10.54
C THR A 10 1.99 1.85 10.32
N VAL A 11 2.09 0.76 11.06
CA VAL A 11 1.12 -0.34 10.98
C VAL A 11 -0.06 -0.13 11.91
N ASP A 12 -1.24 -0.56 11.49
CA ASP A 12 -2.41 -0.64 12.35
C ASP A 12 -2.43 -1.94 13.20
N SER A 13 -3.50 -2.15 13.97
CA SER A 13 -3.66 -3.32 14.84
C SER A 13 -3.70 -4.68 14.12
N SER A 14 -3.82 -4.69 12.79
CA SER A 14 -3.75 -5.88 11.96
C SER A 14 -2.46 -6.00 11.15
N GLY A 15 -1.45 -5.17 11.48
CA GLY A 15 -0.18 -5.13 10.76
C GLY A 15 -0.27 -4.44 9.40
N GLY A 16 -1.41 -3.83 9.04
CA GLY A 16 -1.56 -3.18 7.74
C GLY A 16 -0.91 -1.80 7.71
N THR A 17 -0.05 -1.54 6.74
CA THR A 17 0.49 -0.20 6.45
C THR A 17 -0.56 0.68 5.73
N PRO A 18 -0.36 2.00 5.63
CA PRO A 18 -1.20 2.87 4.81
C PRO A 18 -1.26 2.41 3.35
N LEU A 19 -0.13 1.93 2.80
CA LEU A 19 -0.09 1.38 1.44
C LEU A 19 -0.98 0.14 1.33
N TYR A 20 -0.87 -0.81 2.27
CA TYR A 20 -1.72 -2.00 2.31
C TYR A 20 -3.21 -1.65 2.31
N ARG A 21 -3.62 -0.67 3.13
CA ARG A 21 -5.02 -0.22 3.22
C ARG A 21 -5.50 0.47 1.96
N ALA A 22 -4.68 1.37 1.41
CA ALA A 22 -5.00 2.05 0.16
C ALA A 22 -5.12 1.06 -1.00
N SER A 23 -4.24 0.05 -1.04
CA SER A 23 -4.25 -0.99 -2.07
C SER A 23 -5.45 -1.93 -1.97
N ARG A 24 -5.81 -2.38 -0.76
CA ARG A 24 -7.01 -3.21 -0.54
C ARG A 24 -8.31 -2.50 -0.93
N ASN A 25 -8.38 -1.19 -0.78
CA ASN A 25 -9.59 -0.42 -1.08
C ASN A 25 -9.56 0.27 -2.46
N GLY A 26 -8.52 0.02 -3.27
CA GLY A 26 -8.42 0.56 -4.63
C GLY A 26 -8.20 2.07 -4.71
N HIS A 27 -7.60 2.70 -3.69
CA HIS A 27 -7.38 4.14 -3.65
C HIS A 27 -6.14 4.56 -4.46
N VAL A 28 -6.26 4.54 -5.78
CA VAL A 28 -5.17 4.76 -6.77
C VAL A 28 -4.30 5.97 -6.43
N GLU A 29 -4.89 7.16 -6.25
CA GLU A 29 -4.11 8.39 -6.00
C GLU A 29 -3.36 8.36 -4.66
N VAL A 30 -3.95 7.70 -3.65
CA VAL A 30 -3.28 7.52 -2.35
C VAL A 30 -2.12 6.54 -2.47
N VAL A 31 -2.29 5.44 -3.21
CA VAL A 31 -1.23 4.48 -3.51
C VAL A 31 -0.07 5.19 -4.22
N LYS A 32 -0.35 5.97 -5.26
CA LYS A 32 0.67 6.73 -6.00
C LYS A 32 1.44 7.68 -5.07
N LEU A 33 0.73 8.47 -4.27
CA LEU A 33 1.33 9.39 -3.30
C LEU A 33 2.25 8.66 -2.31
N LEU A 34 1.84 7.49 -1.80
CA LEU A 34 2.63 6.73 -0.83
C LEU A 34 3.89 6.14 -1.47
N LEU A 35 3.78 5.61 -2.69
CA LEU A 35 4.92 5.07 -3.45
C LEU A 35 5.97 6.15 -3.75
N GLU A 36 5.57 7.39 -4.01
CA GLU A 36 6.49 8.52 -4.20
C GLU A 36 7.27 8.90 -2.93
N ARG A 37 6.82 8.46 -1.74
CA ARG A 37 7.47 8.75 -0.45
C ARG A 37 8.37 7.62 0.04
N GLY A 38 8.60 6.58 -0.76
CA GLY A 38 9.53 5.49 -0.43
C GLY A 38 9.02 4.55 0.66
N THR A 39 7.72 4.28 0.68
CA THR A 39 7.11 3.27 1.56
C THR A 39 7.66 1.86 1.30
N ALA A 40 7.63 0.99 2.32
CA ALA A 40 7.94 -0.43 2.18
C ALA A 40 6.85 -1.15 1.36
N ILE A 41 7.09 -1.30 0.06
CA ILE A 41 6.12 -1.81 -0.93
C ILE A 41 5.62 -3.22 -0.58
N ASP A 42 6.50 -4.08 -0.07
CA ASP A 42 6.20 -5.48 0.24
C ASP A 42 5.90 -5.74 1.72
N ALA A 43 5.58 -4.69 2.48
CA ALA A 43 5.22 -4.84 3.89
C ALA A 43 4.01 -5.77 4.04
N VAL A 44 4.16 -6.82 4.85
CA VAL A 44 3.12 -7.83 5.07
C VAL A 44 2.23 -7.46 6.26
N SER A 45 0.94 -7.70 6.12
CA SER A 45 -0.01 -7.68 7.24
C SER A 45 0.25 -8.83 8.22
N SER A 46 -0.46 -8.85 9.35
CA SER A 46 -0.43 -10.00 10.27
C SER A 46 -0.93 -11.31 9.64
N SER A 47 -1.64 -11.26 8.51
CA SER A 47 -2.04 -12.44 7.72
C SER A 47 -0.99 -12.86 6.68
N GLY A 48 0.15 -12.17 6.59
CA GLY A 48 1.20 -12.45 5.61
C GLY A 48 0.88 -11.94 4.20
N GLU A 49 -0.11 -11.06 4.04
CA GLU A 49 -0.52 -10.54 2.74
C GLU A 49 0.16 -9.20 2.44
N THR A 50 0.65 -9.03 1.21
CA THR A 50 1.22 -7.76 0.73
C THR A 50 0.13 -6.83 0.16
N PRO A 51 0.43 -5.54 -0.08
CA PRO A 51 -0.49 -4.64 -0.80
C PRO A 51 -0.88 -5.19 -2.18
N LEU A 52 0.06 -5.84 -2.89
CA LEU A 52 -0.18 -6.46 -4.20
C LEU A 52 -1.15 -7.65 -4.11
N HIS A 53 -1.02 -8.51 -3.10
CA HIS A 53 -1.97 -9.61 -2.86
C HIS A 53 -3.40 -9.09 -2.72
N GLN A 54 -3.59 -8.05 -1.89
CA GLN A 54 -4.91 -7.50 -1.64
C GLN A 54 -5.52 -6.79 -2.85
N ALA A 55 -4.75 -5.94 -3.52
CA ALA A 55 -5.20 -5.26 -4.74
C ALA A 55 -5.59 -6.27 -5.84
N SER A 56 -4.83 -7.37 -5.95
CA SER A 56 -5.12 -8.43 -6.91
C SER A 56 -6.38 -9.22 -6.55
N ARG A 57 -6.52 -9.59 -5.27
CA ARG A 57 -7.69 -10.34 -4.77
C ARG A 57 -9.00 -9.57 -4.96
N ASP A 58 -8.96 -8.26 -4.72
CA ASP A 58 -10.15 -7.41 -4.75
C ASP A 58 -10.36 -6.74 -6.14
N GLY A 59 -9.50 -7.06 -7.13
CA GLY A 59 -9.69 -6.68 -8.54
C GLY A 59 -9.30 -5.24 -8.89
N HIS A 60 -8.44 -4.59 -8.09
CA HIS A 60 -8.01 -3.21 -8.29
C HIS A 60 -6.88 -3.09 -9.31
N VAL A 61 -7.21 -3.30 -10.58
CA VAL A 61 -6.26 -3.39 -11.72
C VAL A 61 -5.27 -2.22 -11.76
N GLU A 62 -5.73 -0.99 -11.57
CA GLU A 62 -4.84 0.18 -11.66
C GLU A 62 -3.84 0.24 -10.50
N VAL A 63 -4.26 -0.14 -9.30
CA VAL A 63 -3.36 -0.28 -8.14
C VAL A 63 -2.33 -1.39 -8.39
N VAL A 64 -2.76 -2.53 -8.95
CA VAL A 64 -1.86 -3.64 -9.30
C VAL A 64 -0.77 -3.17 -10.25
N LYS A 65 -1.13 -2.42 -11.31
CA LYS A 65 -0.15 -1.86 -12.25
C LYS A 65 0.85 -0.94 -11.55
N LEU A 66 0.37 0.01 -10.75
CA LEU A 66 1.24 0.95 -10.03
C LEU A 66 2.21 0.24 -9.09
N LEU A 67 1.76 -0.78 -8.37
CA LEU A 67 2.62 -1.57 -7.48
C LEU A 67 3.70 -2.33 -8.27
N LEU A 68 3.34 -3.00 -9.36
CA LEU A 68 4.28 -3.73 -10.22
C LEU A 68 5.29 -2.79 -10.89
N GLU A 69 4.87 -1.60 -11.35
CA GLU A 69 5.76 -0.58 -11.90
C GLU A 69 6.81 -0.08 -10.90
N LYS A 70 6.52 -0.19 -9.60
CA LYS A 70 7.44 0.17 -8.52
C LYS A 70 8.21 -1.00 -7.93
N GLY A 71 8.03 -2.21 -8.47
CA GLY A 71 8.82 -3.40 -8.12
C GLY A 71 8.27 -4.20 -6.94
N ALA A 72 6.96 -4.17 -6.72
CA ALA A 72 6.24 -5.12 -5.85
C ALA A 72 6.28 -6.56 -6.38
#